data_AF-A0A7J3XGK4-F1
#
_entry.id   AF-A0A7J3XGK4-F1
#
_cell.length_a   1.000
_cell.length_b   1.000
_cell.length_c   1.000
_cell.angle_alpha   90.00
_cell.angle_beta   90.00
_cell.angle_gamma   90.00
#
_symmetry.space_group_name_H-M   'P 1'
#
loop_
_entity.id
_entity.type
_entity.pdbx_description
1 polymer ?
#
loop_
_entity_poly.entity_id
_entity_poly.type
_entity_poly.pdbx_seq_one_letter_code
_entity_poly.pdbx_strand_id
1 'polypeptide(L)'
;MAEQAARVRGYVESLSKALEEAKARARWSREVQEIVRLSELYLEDAKYYLSLGDYITATACVAYAEGLLDSLRMLGLTEFSWRRAEVRRVLAAGSFDLVHPGHVYFLSEAQKYGLLHVVVARDSSIQRLKGRPPVLSEGDRLTLVSSLKPVYRAVLGDPHDFLRPVLE
;
A
#
# COMPACT_ATOMS: atom_id res chain seq x y z
N MET A 1 -6.48 6.94 14.03
CA MET A 1 -5.65 8.08 14.46
C MET A 1 -4.15 7.78 14.39
N ALA A 2 -3.60 6.85 15.19
CA ALA A 2 -2.16 6.55 15.17
C ALA A 2 -1.63 6.05 13.81
N GLU A 3 -2.40 5.18 13.14
CA GLU A 3 -2.05 4.65 11.80
C GLU A 3 -2.03 5.74 10.71
N GLN A 4 -3.03 6.63 10.71
CA GLN A 4 -3.09 7.76 9.78
C GLN A 4 -1.94 8.73 10.02
N ALA A 5 -1.62 9.04 11.28
CA ALA A 5 -0.48 9.89 11.64
C ALA A 5 0.85 9.31 11.15
N ALA A 6 1.07 8.00 11.33
CA ALA A 6 2.27 7.31 10.86
C ALA A 6 2.39 7.35 9.33
N ARG A 7 1.26 7.15 8.63
CA ARG A 7 1.20 7.19 7.16
C ARG A 7 1.54 8.58 6.60
N VAL A 8 0.88 9.62 7.11
CA VAL A 8 1.14 11.01 6.67
C VAL A 8 2.57 11.42 6.98
N ARG A 9 3.11 11.04 8.14
CA ARG A 9 4.52 11.27 8.48
C ARG A 9 5.47 10.64 7.48
N GLY A 10 5.21 9.39 7.07
CA GLY A 10 5.97 8.72 6.02
C GLY A 10 5.94 9.47 4.69
N TYR A 11 4.78 10.03 4.31
CA TYR A 11 4.67 10.85 3.10
C TYR A 11 5.44 12.17 3.20
N VAL A 12 5.36 12.88 4.33
CA VAL A 12 6.13 14.09 4.60
C VAL A 12 7.64 13.82 4.53
N GLU A 13 8.11 12.72 5.12
CA GLU A 13 9.53 12.32 5.07
C GLU A 13 9.99 11.96 3.65
N SER A 14 9.14 11.27 2.88
CA SER A 14 9.42 10.94 1.48
C SER A 14 9.50 12.21 0.62
N LEU A 15 8.53 13.12 0.76
CA LEU A 15 8.50 14.41 0.07
C LEU A 15 9.72 15.26 0.38
N SER A 16 10.08 15.38 1.66
CA SER A 16 11.28 16.12 2.08
C SER A 16 12.54 15.62 1.37
N LYS A 17 12.74 14.30 1.29
CA LYS A 17 13.90 13.71 0.60
C LYS A 17 13.84 13.91 -0.91
N ALA A 18 12.68 13.68 -1.52
CA ALA A 18 12.50 13.85 -2.96
C ALA A 18 12.73 15.31 -3.39
N LEU A 19 12.30 16.27 -2.58
CA LEU A 19 12.50 17.69 -2.82
C LEU A 19 13.98 18.09 -2.75
N GLU A 20 14.73 17.59 -1.76
CA GLU A 20 16.18 17.82 -1.67
C GLU A 20 16.93 17.21 -2.87
N GLU A 21 16.56 15.99 -3.28
CA GLU A 21 17.07 15.36 -4.50
C GLU A 21 16.74 16.18 -5.76
N ALA A 22 15.50 16.66 -5.87
CA ALA A 22 15.03 17.45 -6.99
C ALA A 22 15.80 18.77 -7.10
N LYS A 23 16.03 19.46 -5.97
CA LYS A 23 16.83 20.69 -5.90
C LYS A 23 18.27 20.46 -6.36
N ALA A 24 18.89 19.37 -5.90
CA ALA A 24 20.26 19.05 -6.26
C ALA A 24 20.46 18.76 -7.76
N ARG A 25 19.41 18.33 -8.46
CA ARG A 25 19.47 17.90 -9.87
C ARG A 25 18.66 18.76 -10.83
N ALA A 26 18.06 19.85 -10.34
CA ALA A 26 17.19 20.71 -11.14
C ALA A 26 17.97 21.49 -12.21
N ARG A 27 17.38 21.58 -13.40
CA ARG A 27 17.74 22.53 -14.45
C ARG A 27 17.10 23.87 -14.12
N TRP A 28 17.81 24.69 -13.37
CA TRP A 28 17.25 25.93 -12.83
C TRP A 28 16.86 26.95 -13.90
N SER A 29 15.58 27.29 -13.89
CA SER A 29 15.00 28.49 -14.52
C SER A 29 14.16 29.23 -13.47
N ARG A 30 13.67 30.42 -13.80
CA ARG A 30 12.78 31.18 -12.90
C ARG A 30 11.50 30.39 -12.59
N GLU A 31 10.95 29.72 -13.58
CA GLU A 31 9.74 28.90 -13.47
C GLU A 31 10.00 27.66 -12.60
N VAL A 32 11.12 26.97 -12.79
CA VAL A 32 11.52 25.84 -11.96
C VAL A 32 11.74 26.27 -10.51
N GLN A 33 12.41 27.41 -10.30
CA GLN A 33 12.63 27.97 -8.97
C GLN A 33 11.30 28.25 -8.25
N GLU A 34 10.31 28.80 -8.95
CA GLU A 34 9.00 29.08 -8.35
C GLU A 34 8.23 27.79 -8.02
N ILE A 35 8.25 26.79 -8.91
CA ILE A 35 7.57 25.50 -8.65
C ILE A 35 8.21 24.78 -7.45
N VAL A 36 9.55 24.74 -7.38
CA VAL A 36 10.26 24.14 -6.23
C VAL A 36 9.94 24.91 -4.94
N ARG A 37 9.93 26.24 -4.97
CA ARG A 37 9.56 27.08 -3.82
C ARG A 37 8.13 26.80 -3.36
N LEU A 38 7.19 26.65 -4.29
CA LEU A 38 5.81 26.28 -3.96
C LEU A 38 5.75 24.89 -3.32
N SER A 39 6.45 23.89 -3.87
CA SER A 39 6.55 22.56 -3.25
C SER A 39 7.13 22.60 -1.83
N GLU A 40 8.12 23.47 -1.57
CA GLU A 40 8.68 23.70 -0.22
C GLU A 40 7.64 24.27 0.74
N LEU A 41 6.88 25.28 0.32
CA LEU A 41 5.83 25.87 1.15
C LEU A 41 4.75 24.84 1.52
N TYR A 42 4.30 24.04 0.55
CA TYR A 42 3.32 22.98 0.82
C TYR A 42 3.87 21.85 1.70
N LEU A 43 5.19 21.58 1.66
CA LEU A 43 5.83 20.66 2.60
C LEU A 43 5.81 21.22 4.03
N GLU A 44 6.06 22.51 4.22
CA GLU A 44 5.95 23.16 5.53
C GLU A 44 4.50 23.19 6.03
N ASP A 45 3.53 23.48 5.17
CA ASP A 45 2.11 23.39 5.50
C ASP A 45 1.74 21.96 5.92
N ALA A 46 2.21 20.95 5.20
CA ALA A 46 1.98 19.55 5.56
C ALA A 46 2.54 19.20 6.94
N LYS A 47 3.76 19.67 7.27
CA LYS A 47 4.36 19.50 8.61
C LYS A 47 3.54 20.20 9.68
N TYR A 48 3.07 21.41 9.39
CA TYR A 48 2.23 22.20 10.30
C TYR A 48 0.91 21.49 10.61
N TYR A 49 0.12 21.13 9.59
CA TYR A 49 -1.16 20.44 9.79
C TYR A 49 -0.99 19.05 10.43
N LEU A 50 0.09 18.34 10.10
CA LEU A 50 0.43 17.08 10.78
C LEU A 50 0.66 17.30 12.29
N SER A 51 1.32 18.39 12.68
CA SER A 51 1.57 18.73 14.09
C SER A 51 0.28 19.05 14.86
N LEU A 52 -0.73 19.59 14.17
CA LEU A 52 -2.05 19.86 14.72
C LEU A 52 -2.97 18.63 14.75
N GLY A 53 -2.56 17.52 14.14
CA GLY A 53 -3.39 16.31 14.00
C GLY A 53 -4.43 16.39 12.88
N ASP A 54 -4.38 17.40 12.01
CA ASP A 54 -5.22 17.48 10.80
C ASP A 54 -4.57 16.69 9.65
N TYR A 55 -4.77 15.38 9.70
CA TYR A 55 -4.17 14.46 8.74
C TYR A 55 -4.74 14.58 7.33
N ILE A 56 -5.98 15.06 7.17
CA ILE A 56 -6.60 15.20 5.86
C ILE A 56 -5.94 16.36 5.12
N THR A 57 -5.88 17.54 5.76
CA THR A 57 -5.25 18.72 5.18
C THR A 57 -3.76 18.48 4.97
N ALA A 58 -3.06 17.87 5.94
CA ALA A 58 -1.67 17.50 5.76
C ALA A 58 -1.44 16.58 4.54
N THR A 59 -2.31 15.58 4.33
CA THR A 59 -2.22 14.69 3.14
C THR A 59 -2.46 15.47 1.85
N ALA A 60 -3.42 16.40 1.83
CA ALA A 60 -3.70 17.23 0.66
C ALA A 60 -2.50 18.12 0.30
N CYS A 61 -1.85 18.73 1.30
CA CYS A 61 -0.64 19.52 1.10
C CYS A 61 0.50 18.69 0.52
N VAL A 62 0.72 17.47 1.04
CA VAL A 62 1.72 16.55 0.48
C VAL A 62 1.40 16.21 -0.97
N ALA A 63 0.19 15.77 -1.27
CA ALA A 63 -0.20 15.36 -2.63
C ALA A 63 -0.04 16.51 -3.65
N TYR A 64 -0.33 17.74 -3.25
CA TYR A 64 -0.13 18.91 -4.11
C TYR A 64 1.37 19.14 -4.40
N ALA A 65 2.22 19.12 -3.37
CA ALA A 65 3.66 19.27 -3.54
C ALA A 65 4.30 18.13 -4.36
N GLU A 66 3.84 16.89 -4.16
CA GLU A 66 4.26 15.73 -4.95
C GLU A 66 3.92 15.91 -6.43
N GLY A 67 2.70 16.36 -6.74
CA GLY A 67 2.28 16.64 -8.12
C GLY A 67 3.09 17.74 -8.81
N LEU A 68 3.44 18.81 -8.08
CA LEU A 68 4.34 19.85 -8.57
C LEU A 68 5.73 19.30 -8.93
N LEU A 69 6.34 18.52 -8.04
CA LEU A 69 7.64 17.90 -8.30
C LEU A 69 7.58 16.87 -9.44
N ASP A 70 6.54 16.04 -9.47
CA ASP A 70 6.33 15.06 -10.54
C ASP A 70 6.22 15.74 -11.91
N SER A 71 5.56 16.91 -11.98
CA SER A 71 5.49 17.68 -13.22
C SER A 71 6.88 18.10 -13.73
N LEU A 72 7.77 18.55 -12.83
CA LEU A 72 9.14 18.92 -13.18
C LEU A 72 9.94 17.71 -13.66
N ARG A 73 9.76 16.56 -13.01
CA ARG A 73 10.40 15.31 -13.43
C ARG A 73 9.91 14.85 -14.80
N MET A 74 8.60 14.87 -15.04
CA MET A 74 8.00 14.49 -16.32
C MET A 74 8.47 15.38 -17.48
N LEU A 75 8.75 16.66 -17.21
CA LEU A 75 9.31 17.59 -18.17
C LEU A 75 10.83 17.45 -18.35
N GLY A 76 11.49 16.52 -17.64
CA GLY A 76 12.94 16.33 -17.68
C GLY A 76 13.72 17.51 -17.10
N LEU A 77 13.10 18.31 -16.23
CA LEU A 77 13.69 19.47 -15.59
C LEU A 77 14.39 19.12 -14.27
N THR A 78 14.12 17.94 -13.70
CA THR A 78 14.83 17.41 -12.54
C THR A 78 14.68 15.89 -12.49
N GLU A 79 15.47 15.24 -11.63
CA GLU A 79 15.44 13.80 -11.39
C GLU A 79 15.44 13.52 -9.88
N PHE A 80 14.50 12.70 -9.43
CA PHE A 80 14.40 12.27 -8.04
C PHE A 80 13.60 10.96 -7.93
N SER A 81 13.77 10.29 -6.79
CA SER A 81 13.08 9.04 -6.49
C SER A 81 12.11 9.21 -5.32
N TRP A 82 10.92 8.60 -5.45
CA TRP A 82 10.00 8.49 -4.32
C TRP A 82 10.45 7.33 -3.44
N ARG A 83 10.86 7.60 -2.19
CA ARG A 83 11.02 6.55 -1.19
C ARG A 83 9.63 6.11 -0.72
N ARG A 84 9.04 5.16 -1.44
CA ARG A 84 7.91 4.42 -0.89
C ARG A 84 8.40 3.70 0.36
N ALA A 85 7.75 3.95 1.49
CA ALA A 85 7.95 3.12 2.67
C ALA A 85 7.78 1.65 2.25
N GLU A 86 8.70 0.78 2.65
CA GLU A 86 8.54 -0.65 2.42
C GLU A 86 7.23 -1.08 3.08
N VAL A 87 6.24 -1.36 2.26
CA VAL A 87 4.98 -1.88 2.74
C VAL A 87 5.25 -3.34 3.10
N ARG A 88 5.28 -3.63 4.40
CA ARG A 88 5.39 -5.01 4.88
C ARG A 88 4.29 -5.83 4.24
N ARG A 89 4.64 -6.98 3.68
CA ARG A 89 3.68 -7.92 3.11
C ARG A 89 3.36 -8.96 4.16
N VAL A 90 2.07 -9.20 4.39
CA VAL A 90 1.58 -10.21 5.32
C VAL A 90 0.94 -11.31 4.49
N LEU A 91 1.24 -12.56 4.82
CA LEU A 91 0.65 -13.71 4.17
C LEU A 91 -0.29 -14.43 5.14
N ALA A 92 -1.51 -14.71 4.69
CA ALA A 92 -2.40 -15.66 5.32
C ALA A 92 -2.75 -16.77 4.32
N ALA A 93 -2.87 -18.01 4.79
CA ALA A 93 -3.28 -19.14 3.95
C ALA A 93 -4.40 -19.92 4.64
N GLY A 94 -5.38 -20.40 3.88
CA GLY A 94 -6.50 -21.12 4.45
C GLY A 94 -7.48 -21.66 3.41
N SER A 95 -8.40 -22.53 3.85
CA SER A 95 -9.49 -22.98 2.99
C SER A 95 -10.56 -21.91 2.80
N PHE A 96 -10.86 -21.12 3.84
CA PHE A 96 -11.91 -20.08 3.80
C PHE A 96 -13.26 -20.57 3.23
N ASP A 97 -13.59 -21.85 3.48
CA ASP A 97 -14.86 -22.44 3.10
C ASP A 97 -15.96 -21.89 4.01
N LEU A 98 -17.09 -21.51 3.42
CA LEU A 98 -18.20 -20.79 4.08
C LEU A 98 -17.71 -19.63 4.96
N VAL A 99 -17.23 -18.54 4.34
CA VAL A 99 -16.72 -17.35 5.04
C VAL A 99 -17.68 -16.92 6.15
N HIS A 100 -17.15 -16.81 7.36
CA HIS A 100 -17.90 -16.48 8.58
C HIS A 100 -17.11 -15.43 9.41
N PRO A 101 -17.70 -14.86 10.48
CA PRO A 101 -17.08 -13.76 11.22
C PRO A 101 -15.67 -14.05 11.77
N GLY A 102 -15.35 -15.31 12.06
CA GLY A 102 -14.01 -15.72 12.48
C GLY A 102 -12.93 -15.47 11.42
N HIS A 103 -13.22 -15.77 10.15
CA HIS A 103 -12.31 -15.45 9.04
C HIS A 103 -12.15 -13.93 8.88
N VAL A 104 -13.24 -13.18 8.97
CA VAL A 104 -13.21 -11.72 8.85
C VAL A 104 -12.37 -11.10 9.96
N TYR A 105 -12.56 -11.55 11.20
CA TYR A 105 -11.76 -11.09 12.33
C TYR A 105 -10.28 -11.43 12.15
N PHE A 106 -9.96 -12.69 11.84
CA PHE A 106 -8.59 -13.14 11.61
C PHE A 106 -7.86 -12.33 10.52
N LEU A 107 -8.50 -12.14 9.36
CA LEU A 107 -7.91 -11.37 8.25
C LEU A 107 -7.79 -9.88 8.61
N SER A 108 -8.74 -9.33 9.36
CA SER A 108 -8.67 -7.94 9.83
C SER A 108 -7.51 -7.72 10.81
N GLU A 109 -7.23 -8.67 11.71
CA GLU A 109 -6.06 -8.61 12.57
C GLU A 109 -4.76 -8.77 11.77
N ALA A 110 -4.72 -9.67 10.80
CA ALA A 110 -3.55 -9.88 9.94
C ALA A 110 -3.18 -8.62 9.13
N GLN A 111 -4.17 -7.88 8.60
CA GLN A 111 -3.95 -6.64 7.85
C GLN A 111 -3.21 -5.56 8.66
N LYS A 112 -3.35 -5.54 9.99
CA LYS A 112 -2.66 -4.54 10.84
C LYS A 112 -1.13 -4.64 10.78
N TYR A 113 -0.60 -5.78 10.34
CA TYR A 113 0.83 -6.01 10.21
C TYR A 113 1.40 -5.63 8.84
N GLY A 114 0.54 -5.27 7.87
CA GLY A 114 0.94 -4.88 6.52
C GLY A 114 -0.07 -5.24 5.44
N LEU A 115 0.36 -5.16 4.18
CA LEU A 115 -0.45 -5.48 3.00
C LEU A 115 -0.78 -6.97 2.99
N LEU A 116 -2.06 -7.31 3.20
CA LEU A 116 -2.47 -8.69 3.38
C LEU A 116 -2.70 -9.40 2.04
N HIS A 117 -1.84 -10.36 1.76
CA HIS A 117 -1.99 -11.34 0.70
C HIS A 117 -2.60 -12.62 1.26
N VAL A 118 -3.59 -13.18 0.58
CA VAL A 118 -4.27 -14.40 1.01
C VAL A 118 -4.14 -15.50 -0.03
N VAL A 119 -3.70 -16.68 0.39
CA VAL A 119 -3.68 -17.88 -0.43
C VAL A 119 -4.87 -18.76 -0.07
N VAL A 120 -5.76 -18.95 -1.03
CA VAL A 120 -6.94 -19.80 -0.91
C VAL A 120 -6.57 -21.22 -1.34
N ALA A 121 -6.74 -22.18 -0.44
CA ALA A 121 -6.39 -23.58 -0.69
C ALA A 121 -7.22 -24.17 -1.84
N ARG A 122 -6.60 -25.04 -2.64
CA ARG A 122 -7.27 -25.78 -3.73
C ARG A 122 -8.26 -26.81 -3.20
N ASP A 123 -9.29 -27.11 -3.98
CA ASP A 123 -10.29 -28.14 -3.65
C ASP A 123 -9.61 -29.51 -3.48
N SER A 124 -8.66 -29.84 -4.37
CA SER A 124 -7.87 -31.07 -4.30
C SER A 124 -7.03 -31.17 -3.02
N SER A 125 -6.44 -30.07 -2.58
CA SER A 125 -5.67 -29.99 -1.33
C SER A 125 -6.56 -30.20 -0.11
N ILE A 126 -7.76 -29.61 -0.11
CA ILE A 126 -8.75 -29.78 0.96
C ILE A 126 -9.24 -31.22 1.04
N GLN A 127 -9.60 -31.83 -0.10
CA GLN A 127 -10.02 -33.23 -0.19
C GLN A 127 -8.93 -34.17 0.34
N ARG A 128 -7.68 -33.97 -0.07
CA ARG A 128 -6.54 -34.79 0.36
C ARG A 128 -6.28 -34.69 1.87
N LEU A 129 -6.37 -33.48 2.46
CA LEU A 129 -6.04 -33.25 3.86
C LEU A 129 -7.20 -33.54 4.82
N LYS A 130 -8.44 -33.20 4.44
CA LYS A 130 -9.61 -33.29 5.31
C LYS A 130 -10.50 -34.50 5.00
N GLY A 131 -10.21 -35.25 3.93
CA GLY A 131 -10.98 -36.42 3.51
C GLY A 131 -12.36 -36.11 2.92
N ARG A 132 -12.68 -34.83 2.71
CA ARG A 132 -13.97 -34.37 2.17
C ARG A 132 -13.80 -33.11 1.33
N PRO A 133 -14.66 -32.88 0.33
CA PRO A 133 -14.58 -31.68 -0.48
C PRO A 133 -15.09 -30.47 0.31
N PRO A 134 -14.67 -29.24 -0.04
CA PRO A 134 -15.28 -28.04 0.48
C PRO A 134 -16.72 -27.89 -0.03
N VAL A 135 -17.51 -27.08 0.66
CA VAL A 135 -18.89 -26.76 0.26
C VAL A 135 -18.89 -25.82 -0.94
N LEU A 136 -18.01 -24.81 -0.93
CA LEU A 136 -17.84 -23.87 -2.02
C LEU A 136 -16.63 -24.24 -2.89
N SER A 137 -16.77 -24.06 -4.19
CA SER A 137 -15.66 -24.26 -5.13
C SER A 137 -14.49 -23.33 -4.80
N GLU A 138 -13.28 -23.71 -5.18
CA GLU A 138 -12.11 -22.85 -4.99
C GLU A 138 -12.25 -21.48 -5.65
N GLY A 139 -12.96 -21.40 -6.77
CA GLY A 139 -13.28 -20.13 -7.45
C GLY A 139 -14.21 -19.24 -6.63
N ASP A 140 -15.29 -19.80 -6.06
CA ASP A 140 -16.23 -19.05 -5.23
C ASP A 140 -15.56 -18.57 -3.94
N ARG A 141 -14.77 -19.43 -3.30
CA ARG A 141 -13.98 -19.08 -2.10
C ARG A 141 -12.99 -17.97 -2.41
N LEU A 142 -12.30 -18.03 -3.56
CA LEU A 142 -11.41 -16.96 -4.00
C LEU A 142 -12.17 -15.64 -4.18
N THR A 143 -13.30 -15.64 -4.88
CA THR A 143 -14.10 -14.43 -5.10
C THR A 143 -14.57 -13.82 -3.78
N LEU A 144 -15.07 -14.64 -2.86
CA LEU A 144 -15.52 -14.16 -1.54
C LEU A 144 -14.37 -13.55 -0.74
N VAL A 145 -13.24 -14.25 -0.63
CA VAL A 145 -12.07 -13.77 0.12
C VAL A 145 -11.49 -12.50 -0.51
N SER A 146 -11.39 -12.44 -1.84
CA SER A 146 -10.91 -11.26 -2.57
C SER A 146 -11.80 -10.02 -2.36
N SER A 147 -13.07 -10.23 -2.03
CA SER A 147 -14.04 -9.14 -1.82
C SER A 147 -14.01 -8.58 -0.39
N LEU A 148 -13.26 -9.20 0.53
CA LEU A 148 -13.16 -8.74 1.91
C LEU A 148 -12.24 -7.52 2.01
N LYS A 149 -12.74 -6.44 2.62
CA LYS A 149 -12.00 -5.20 2.88
C LYS A 149 -10.55 -5.38 3.41
N PRO A 150 -10.25 -6.29 4.35
CA PRO A 150 -8.88 -6.44 4.84
C PRO A 150 -7.90 -7.06 3.83
N VAL A 151 -8.39 -7.71 2.78
CA VAL A 151 -7.58 -8.45 1.81
C VAL A 151 -7.13 -7.52 0.70
N TYR A 152 -5.81 -7.36 0.54
CA TYR A 152 -5.25 -6.58 -0.58
C TYR A 152 -5.26 -7.39 -1.89
N ARG A 153 -4.85 -8.65 -1.82
CA ARG A 153 -4.84 -9.57 -2.95
C ARG A 153 -5.07 -10.98 -2.45
N ALA A 154 -5.96 -11.72 -3.12
CA ALA A 154 -6.09 -13.15 -2.91
C ALA A 154 -5.75 -13.92 -4.19
N VAL A 155 -5.16 -15.09 -4.03
CA VAL A 155 -4.77 -16.00 -5.11
C VAL A 155 -5.07 -17.44 -4.71
N LEU A 156 -5.22 -18.31 -5.69
CA LEU A 156 -5.30 -19.74 -5.40
C LEU A 156 -3.91 -20.29 -5.09
N GLY A 157 -3.86 -21.28 -4.20
CA GLY A 157 -2.63 -22.04 -3.94
C GLY A 157 -2.13 -22.77 -5.18
N ASP A 158 -0.92 -23.30 -5.15
CA ASP A 158 -0.48 -24.26 -6.16
C ASP A 158 -0.85 -25.69 -5.71
N PRO A 159 -1.25 -26.59 -6.61
CA PRO A 159 -1.58 -27.98 -6.24
C PRO A 159 -0.37 -28.82 -5.77
N HIS A 160 0.85 -28.41 -6.13
CA HIS A 160 2.10 -29.17 -5.93
C HIS A 160 3.10 -28.40 -5.05
N ASP A 161 3.19 -27.08 -5.17
CA ASP A 161 4.15 -26.25 -4.43
C ASP A 161 3.49 -25.11 -3.65
N PHE A 162 3.31 -25.32 -2.35
CA PHE A 162 2.68 -24.33 -1.47
C PHE A 162 3.42 -22.99 -1.38
N LEU A 163 4.70 -22.92 -1.74
CA LEU A 163 5.49 -21.67 -1.72
C LEU A 163 5.35 -20.86 -3.01
N ARG A 164 5.01 -21.50 -4.13
CA ARG A 164 4.98 -20.85 -5.44
C ARG A 164 4.12 -19.57 -5.49
N PRO A 165 2.89 -19.53 -4.93
CA PRO A 165 2.07 -18.32 -4.93
C PRO A 165 2.64 -17.15 -4.11
N VAL A 166 3.68 -17.39 -3.32
CA VAL A 166 4.37 -16.40 -2.48
C VAL A 166 5.61 -15.84 -3.19
N LEU A 167 6.21 -16.62 -4.10
CA LEU A 167 7.46 -16.29 -4.80
C LEU A 167 7.24 -15.52 -6.11
N GLU A 168 6.04 -15.59 -6.69
CA GLU A 168 5.60 -14.89 -7.91
C GLU A 168 4.89 -13.56 -7.61
#